data_AF-A0A7C3ZJI5-F1
#
_entry.id   AF-A0A7C3ZJI5-F1
#
_cell.length_a   1.000
_cell.length_b   1.000
_cell.length_c   1.000
_cell.angle_alpha   90.00
_cell.angle_beta   90.00
_cell.angle_gamma   90.00
#
_symmetry.space_group_name_H-M   'P 1'
#
loop_
_entity.id
_entity.type
_entity.pdbx_description
1 polymer ?
#
loop_
_entity_poly.entity_id
_entity_poly.type
_entity_poly.pdbx_seq_one_letter_code
_entity_poly.pdbx_strand_id
1 'polypeptide(L)'
;LRSRVTTIRWELNHVPSLELIEKTIVEEMCKHFNIDAEKSSLTDYELQLFKAQLPYFQSNSWIYLVKVPKKGLFHSSIKAPGGLIRASVSICENTIQNIFITGDFFTYPQTLINELESRLKHTLLNEDELLSIVENVFKKLNATIPGISPKDIVNAIIKASSKIHLLDLGLTEDEANNIIELLKPAKYTLLNANYILLPYCAKPLDCSYRYDTVCMKCGACDFTLIHLAAGKLGFKPITIVNYEHLEKTLARLRDNGEKAWIGCCCEAFYEKHFEDFEKIGLPGLIVTVEGLTCYDLGLEKLAYEGKYEGLSKIRVELLTKILKLSESMKRTSKQTYTIKPSTIKSALQA
;
A
#
# COMPACT_ATOMS: atom_id res chain seq x y z
N LEU A 1 4.43 9.51 -19.44
CA LEU A 1 5.14 8.51 -20.28
C LEU A 1 6.48 9.07 -20.75
N ARG A 2 6.53 10.09 -21.64
CA ARG A 2 7.81 10.72 -22.06
C ARG A 2 8.71 11.29 -20.94
N SER A 3 8.17 11.62 -19.77
CA SER A 3 8.96 12.18 -18.66
C SER A 3 9.72 11.15 -17.83
N ARG A 4 9.56 9.83 -18.09
CA ARG A 4 10.21 8.76 -17.29
C ARG A 4 10.76 7.60 -18.13
N VAL A 5 10.20 7.37 -19.31
CA VAL A 5 10.62 6.30 -20.22
C VAL A 5 10.61 6.86 -21.64
N THR A 6 11.61 6.48 -22.44
CA THR A 6 11.63 6.74 -23.88
C THR A 6 11.59 5.43 -24.66
N THR A 7 11.42 5.52 -25.97
CA THR A 7 11.46 4.36 -26.87
C THR A 7 12.47 4.63 -27.97
N ILE A 8 13.08 3.57 -28.50
CA ILE A 8 14.00 3.66 -29.65
C ILE A 8 13.34 4.41 -30.81
N ARG A 9 12.03 4.18 -31.04
CA ARG A 9 11.23 4.91 -32.04
C ARG A 9 11.27 6.42 -31.85
N TRP A 10 11.20 6.89 -30.61
CA TRP A 10 11.13 8.32 -30.30
C TRP A 10 12.49 8.98 -30.43
N GLU A 11 13.55 8.32 -29.99
CA GLU A 11 14.91 8.86 -30.05
C GLU A 11 15.45 8.86 -31.48
N LEU A 12 15.13 7.84 -32.28
CA LEU A 12 15.67 7.67 -33.63
C LEU A 12 14.71 8.11 -34.75
N ASN A 13 13.49 8.52 -34.44
CA ASN A 13 12.40 8.82 -35.39
C ASN A 13 12.04 7.68 -36.37
N HIS A 14 12.55 6.47 -36.15
CA HIS A 14 12.23 5.26 -36.88
C HIS A 14 12.39 4.05 -35.96
N VAL A 15 11.91 2.88 -36.37
CA VAL A 15 12.12 1.63 -35.63
C VAL A 15 13.14 0.79 -36.38
N PRO A 16 14.37 0.65 -35.87
CA PRO A 16 15.32 -0.33 -36.38
C PRO A 16 14.73 -1.74 -36.33
N SER A 17 15.17 -2.63 -37.22
CA SER A 17 14.81 -4.04 -37.11
C SER A 17 15.42 -4.64 -35.84
N LEU A 18 14.76 -5.65 -35.27
CA LEU A 18 15.27 -6.37 -34.09
C LEU A 18 16.67 -6.96 -34.38
N GLU A 19 16.87 -7.51 -35.58
CA GLU A 19 18.16 -8.03 -36.04
C GLU A 19 19.27 -6.98 -36.02
N LEU A 20 18.97 -5.74 -36.43
CA LEU A 20 19.94 -4.65 -36.39
C LEU A 20 20.28 -4.27 -34.96
N ILE A 21 19.28 -4.23 -34.06
CA ILE A 21 19.49 -3.94 -32.64
C ILE A 21 20.37 -5.02 -31.99
N GLU A 22 20.03 -6.30 -32.18
CA GLU A 22 20.79 -7.44 -31.66
C GLU A 22 22.24 -7.42 -32.16
N LYS A 23 22.44 -7.26 -33.48
CA LYS A 23 23.77 -7.17 -34.08
C LYS A 23 24.59 -6.03 -33.48
N THR A 24 24.00 -4.84 -33.37
CA THR A 24 24.69 -3.65 -32.82
C THR A 24 25.09 -3.86 -31.36
N ILE A 25 24.22 -4.46 -30.55
CA ILE A 25 24.54 -4.77 -29.13
C ILE A 25 25.71 -5.75 -29.04
N VAL A 26 25.69 -6.83 -29.83
CA VAL A 26 26.76 -7.84 -29.83
C VAL A 26 28.08 -7.22 -30.28
N GLU A 27 28.10 -6.46 -31.38
CA GLU A 27 29.30 -5.80 -31.89
C GLU A 27 29.92 -4.85 -30.86
N GLU A 28 29.11 -4.01 -30.21
CA GLU A 28 29.61 -3.07 -29.20
C GLU A 28 30.04 -3.76 -27.90
N MET A 29 29.37 -4.85 -27.49
CA MET A 29 29.82 -5.68 -26.36
C MET A 29 31.16 -6.36 -26.67
N CYS A 30 31.31 -6.99 -27.85
CA CYS A 30 32.55 -7.60 -28.30
C CYS A 30 33.71 -6.61 -28.25
N LYS A 31 33.49 -5.41 -28.78
CA LYS A 31 34.46 -4.32 -28.77
C LYS A 31 34.81 -3.84 -27.36
N HIS A 32 33.82 -3.66 -26.47
CA HIS A 32 34.06 -3.16 -25.11
C HIS A 32 34.73 -4.18 -24.19
N PHE A 33 34.34 -5.44 -24.29
CA PHE A 33 34.87 -6.53 -23.45
C PHE A 33 36.09 -7.21 -24.08
N ASN A 34 36.46 -6.85 -25.31
CA ASN A 34 37.54 -7.45 -26.09
C ASN A 34 37.37 -8.98 -26.21
N ILE A 35 36.18 -9.38 -26.66
CA ILE A 35 35.78 -10.78 -26.87
C ILE A 35 35.25 -10.97 -28.29
N ASP A 36 35.42 -12.17 -28.83
CA ASP A 36 34.78 -12.59 -30.08
C ASP A 36 33.48 -13.34 -29.78
N ALA A 37 32.44 -13.10 -30.59
CA ALA A 37 31.16 -13.80 -30.47
C ALA A 37 30.90 -14.66 -31.71
N GLU A 38 30.46 -15.89 -31.50
CA GLU A 38 30.01 -16.79 -32.55
C GLU A 38 28.49 -17.02 -32.41
N LYS A 39 27.74 -16.79 -33.50
CA LYS A 39 26.31 -17.05 -33.51
C LYS A 39 26.07 -18.54 -33.72
N SER A 40 25.54 -19.22 -32.70
CA SER A 40 25.16 -20.63 -32.76
C SER A 40 23.67 -20.83 -32.48
N SER A 41 23.14 -21.99 -32.87
CA SER A 41 21.83 -22.47 -32.44
C SER A 41 21.97 -23.34 -31.20
N LEU A 42 20.87 -23.55 -30.48
CA LEU A 42 20.84 -24.54 -29.39
C LEU A 42 21.29 -25.90 -29.92
N THR A 43 22.22 -26.53 -29.22
CA THR A 43 22.62 -27.93 -29.44
C THR A 43 21.45 -28.87 -29.17
N ASP A 44 21.52 -30.11 -29.67
CA ASP A 44 20.47 -31.12 -29.40
C ASP A 44 20.26 -31.35 -27.90
N TYR A 45 21.34 -31.30 -27.11
CA TYR A 45 21.30 -31.43 -25.65
C TYR A 45 20.56 -30.24 -25.00
N GLU A 46 20.91 -29.01 -25.37
CA GLU A 46 20.23 -27.81 -24.85
C GLU A 46 18.76 -27.76 -25.29
N LEU A 47 18.46 -28.18 -26.51
CA LEU A 47 17.09 -28.26 -27.01
C LEU A 47 16.26 -29.28 -26.22
N GLN A 48 16.86 -30.40 -25.84
CA GLN A 48 16.22 -31.38 -24.95
C GLN A 48 15.99 -30.80 -23.55
N LEU A 49 16.98 -30.12 -22.96
CA LEU A 49 16.82 -29.44 -21.66
C LEU A 49 15.72 -28.36 -21.71
N PHE A 50 15.72 -27.52 -22.75
CA PHE A 50 14.71 -26.50 -22.96
C PHE A 50 13.31 -27.12 -23.03
N LYS A 51 13.12 -28.16 -23.86
CA LYS A 51 11.83 -28.86 -23.99
C LYS A 51 11.38 -29.51 -22.69
N ALA A 52 12.32 -30.04 -21.89
CA ALA A 52 12.01 -30.64 -20.60
C ALA A 52 11.61 -29.60 -19.54
N GLN A 53 12.23 -28.42 -19.55
CA GLN A 53 12.00 -27.37 -18.55
C GLN A 53 10.85 -26.42 -18.90
N LEU A 54 10.55 -26.23 -20.20
CA LEU A 54 9.53 -25.31 -20.67
C LEU A 54 8.15 -25.52 -20.01
N PRO A 55 7.63 -26.76 -19.86
CA PRO A 55 6.34 -26.98 -19.19
C PRO A 55 6.34 -26.52 -17.73
N TYR A 56 7.46 -26.64 -17.02
CA TYR A 56 7.59 -26.16 -15.64
C TYR A 56 7.51 -24.64 -15.58
N PHE A 57 8.29 -23.94 -16.41
CA PHE A 57 8.29 -22.47 -16.46
C PHE A 57 6.97 -21.87 -16.97
N GLN A 58 6.19 -22.63 -17.74
CA GLN A 58 4.83 -22.25 -18.16
C GLN A 58 3.74 -22.65 -17.16
N SER A 59 4.07 -23.44 -16.14
CA SER A 59 3.08 -23.95 -15.20
C SER A 59 2.63 -22.88 -14.20
N ASN A 60 1.38 -23.03 -13.72
CA ASN A 60 0.87 -22.24 -12.60
C ASN A 60 1.72 -22.39 -11.32
N SER A 61 2.46 -23.50 -11.18
CA SER A 61 3.34 -23.72 -10.02
C SER A 61 4.58 -22.82 -10.04
N TRP A 62 5.06 -22.44 -11.22
CA TRP A 62 6.14 -21.47 -11.39
C TRP A 62 5.60 -20.04 -11.41
N ILE A 63 4.60 -19.76 -12.24
CA ILE A 63 4.03 -18.41 -12.40
C ILE A 63 3.49 -17.87 -11.07
N TYR A 64 2.88 -18.74 -10.25
CA TYR A 64 2.36 -18.41 -8.93
C TYR A 64 3.16 -19.09 -7.82
N LEU A 65 4.48 -19.26 -7.98
CA LEU A 65 5.35 -19.91 -7.01
C LEU A 65 5.28 -19.22 -5.63
N VAL A 66 5.30 -17.89 -5.62
CA VAL A 66 5.17 -17.09 -4.40
C VAL A 66 3.69 -16.95 -4.04
N LYS A 67 3.24 -17.76 -3.08
CA LYS A 67 1.87 -17.68 -2.52
C LYS A 67 1.92 -17.20 -1.10
N VAL A 68 1.63 -15.91 -0.91
CA VAL A 68 1.34 -15.37 0.42
C VAL A 68 -0.12 -15.64 0.73
N PRO A 69 -0.47 -16.29 1.85
CA PRO A 69 -1.87 -16.44 2.25
C PRO A 69 -2.51 -15.05 2.39
N LYS A 70 -3.76 -14.89 1.93
CA LYS A 70 -4.44 -13.58 1.97
C LYS A 70 -5.14 -13.29 3.29
N LYS A 71 -5.45 -14.33 4.07
CA LYS A 71 -6.21 -14.23 5.34
C LYS A 71 -5.31 -14.58 6.52
N GLY A 72 -5.57 -13.96 7.67
CA GLY A 72 -4.84 -14.24 8.91
C GLY A 72 -3.45 -13.62 8.99
N LEU A 73 -3.14 -12.65 8.12
CA LEU A 73 -1.84 -11.99 8.01
C LEU A 73 -2.05 -10.49 7.91
N PHE A 74 -1.31 -9.71 8.70
CA PHE A 74 -1.23 -8.26 8.56
C PHE A 74 -0.24 -7.87 7.47
N HIS A 75 -0.65 -6.97 6.58
CA HIS A 75 0.15 -6.54 5.43
C HIS A 75 0.68 -5.13 5.60
N SER A 76 1.91 -4.89 5.16
CA SER A 76 2.46 -3.55 4.98
C SER A 76 3.35 -3.48 3.73
N SER A 77 3.47 -2.26 3.22
CA SER A 77 4.42 -1.89 2.20
C SER A 77 5.24 -0.67 2.65
N ILE A 78 6.55 -0.73 2.44
CA ILE A 78 7.50 0.35 2.67
C ILE A 78 8.38 0.53 1.45
N LYS A 79 8.58 1.78 1.05
CA LYS A 79 9.49 2.14 -0.02
C LYS A 79 10.87 2.45 0.55
N ALA A 80 11.89 1.76 0.04
CA ALA A 80 13.29 2.01 0.34
C ALA A 80 14.02 2.43 -0.96
N PRO A 81 15.23 3.02 -0.88
CA PRO A 81 16.01 3.41 -2.07
C PRO A 81 16.24 2.25 -3.05
N GLY A 82 16.35 1.02 -2.54
CA GLY A 82 16.59 -0.19 -3.33
C GLY A 82 15.34 -0.91 -3.84
N GLY A 83 14.15 -0.42 -3.52
CA GLY A 83 12.88 -1.05 -3.91
C GLY A 83 11.78 -0.97 -2.84
N LEU A 84 10.61 -1.45 -3.19
CA LEU A 84 9.46 -1.70 -2.34
C LEU A 84 9.63 -3.01 -1.57
N ILE A 85 9.49 -2.93 -0.24
CA ILE A 85 9.45 -4.06 0.68
C ILE A 85 8.00 -4.26 1.10
N ARG A 86 7.49 -5.48 0.92
CA ARG A 86 6.17 -5.93 1.36
C ARG A 86 6.34 -6.97 2.45
N ALA A 87 5.75 -6.74 3.62
CA ALA A 87 5.76 -7.68 4.73
C ALA A 87 4.34 -8.17 5.02
N SER A 88 4.19 -9.49 5.16
CA SER A 88 2.96 -10.14 5.62
C SER A 88 3.24 -10.93 6.87
N VAL A 89 2.63 -10.54 8.00
CA VAL A 89 2.97 -11.08 9.32
C VAL A 89 1.73 -11.60 10.03
N SER A 90 1.77 -12.83 10.53
CA SER A 90 0.71 -13.43 11.35
C SER A 90 1.19 -13.41 12.79
N ILE A 91 0.32 -12.97 13.70
CA ILE A 91 0.70 -12.70 15.09
C ILE A 91 -0.30 -13.39 15.98
N CYS A 92 0.22 -14.06 17.01
CA CYS A 92 -0.56 -14.50 18.15
C CYS A 92 0.02 -13.83 19.38
N GLU A 93 -0.82 -13.07 20.09
CA GLU A 93 -0.43 -12.23 21.21
C GLU A 93 0.65 -11.22 20.81
N ASN A 94 1.92 -11.51 21.13
CA ASN A 94 3.07 -10.67 20.81
C ASN A 94 4.18 -11.43 20.06
N THR A 95 3.83 -12.57 19.46
CA THR A 95 4.79 -13.49 18.84
C THR A 95 4.46 -13.69 17.36
N ILE A 96 5.47 -13.55 16.50
CA ILE A 96 5.36 -13.81 15.06
C ILE A 96 5.12 -15.31 14.85
N GLN A 97 3.97 -15.67 14.27
CA GLN A 97 3.66 -17.05 13.91
C GLN A 97 4.18 -17.41 12.53
N ASN A 98 4.00 -16.51 11.57
CA ASN A 98 4.53 -16.63 10.21
C ASN A 98 4.84 -15.24 9.69
N ILE A 99 5.83 -15.16 8.80
CA ILE A 99 6.27 -13.93 8.16
C ILE A 99 6.61 -14.24 6.70
N PHE A 100 6.19 -13.37 5.80
CA PHE A 100 6.59 -13.38 4.40
C PHE A 100 7.14 -12.00 4.03
N ILE A 101 8.32 -11.97 3.44
CA ILE A 101 8.99 -10.75 2.99
C ILE A 101 9.12 -10.84 1.46
N THR A 102 8.41 -9.97 0.76
CA THR A 102 8.39 -9.92 -0.71
C THR A 102 8.65 -8.49 -1.18
N GLY A 103 8.84 -8.29 -2.48
CA GLY A 103 9.16 -6.96 -3.00
C GLY A 103 9.81 -7.02 -4.37
N ASP A 104 10.23 -5.85 -4.85
CA ASP A 104 10.93 -5.66 -6.13
C ASP A 104 12.44 -5.37 -5.94
N PHE A 105 13.05 -5.97 -4.92
CA PHE A 105 14.46 -5.82 -4.61
C PHE A 105 15.26 -7.10 -4.91
N PHE A 106 16.56 -6.93 -5.13
CA PHE A 106 17.48 -8.04 -5.41
C PHE A 106 18.32 -8.38 -4.18
N THR A 107 18.37 -9.66 -3.82
CA THR A 107 19.14 -10.15 -2.68
C THR A 107 20.35 -10.96 -3.11
N TYR A 108 21.46 -10.75 -2.40
CA TYR A 108 22.70 -11.48 -2.58
C TYR A 108 23.16 -11.97 -1.21
N PRO A 109 23.16 -13.29 -0.92
CA PRO A 109 22.68 -14.39 -1.75
C PRO A 109 21.14 -14.43 -1.85
N GLN A 110 20.62 -15.15 -2.86
CA GLN A 110 19.16 -15.31 -3.07
C GLN A 110 18.45 -16.00 -1.89
N THR A 111 19.18 -16.74 -1.05
CA THR A 111 18.66 -17.44 0.13
C THR A 111 18.38 -16.53 1.32
N LEU A 112 18.81 -15.26 1.29
CA LEU A 112 18.71 -14.33 2.41
C LEU A 112 17.28 -14.23 2.97
N ILE A 113 16.28 -14.08 2.09
CA ILE A 113 14.89 -13.90 2.51
C ILE A 113 14.36 -15.13 3.23
N ASN A 114 14.63 -16.32 2.71
CA ASN A 114 14.21 -17.58 3.34
C ASN A 114 14.84 -17.75 4.74
N GLU A 115 16.10 -17.34 4.91
CA GLU A 115 16.77 -17.34 6.22
C GLU A 115 16.17 -16.32 7.18
N LEU A 116 15.86 -15.10 6.71
CA LEU A 116 15.18 -14.09 7.53
C LEU A 116 13.81 -14.59 7.99
N GLU A 117 12.97 -15.08 7.07
CA GLU A 117 11.63 -15.60 7.40
C GLU A 117 11.70 -16.75 8.40
N SER A 118 12.66 -17.66 8.22
CA SER A 118 12.85 -18.80 9.13
C SER A 118 13.32 -18.38 10.52
N ARG A 119 14.20 -17.37 10.62
CA ARG A 119 14.77 -16.90 11.89
C ARG A 119 13.83 -16.01 12.69
N LEU A 120 12.96 -15.28 12.00
CA LEU A 120 11.97 -14.37 12.60
C LEU A 120 10.68 -15.10 13.00
N LYS A 121 10.54 -16.37 12.62
CA LYS A 121 9.42 -17.19 13.07
C LYS A 121 9.54 -17.49 14.56
N HIS A 122 8.45 -17.33 15.30
CA HIS A 122 8.34 -17.52 16.74
C HIS A 122 9.16 -16.54 17.60
N THR A 123 9.54 -15.40 17.04
CA THR A 123 10.21 -14.33 17.80
C THR A 123 9.20 -13.33 18.35
N LEU A 124 9.57 -12.64 19.42
CA LEU A 124 8.75 -11.58 20.00
C LEU A 124 8.76 -10.35 19.10
N LEU A 125 7.65 -9.61 19.10
CA LEU A 125 7.53 -8.31 18.43
C LEU A 125 8.20 -7.22 19.27
N ASN A 126 9.53 -7.25 19.31
CA ASN A 126 10.36 -6.22 19.90
C ASN A 126 11.30 -5.68 18.82
N GLU A 127 11.29 -4.36 18.60
CA GLU A 127 12.06 -3.73 17.52
C GLU A 127 13.57 -4.01 17.61
N ASP A 128 14.14 -3.92 18.82
CA ASP A 128 15.57 -4.17 19.04
C ASP A 128 15.94 -5.65 18.83
N GLU A 129 15.08 -6.57 19.27
CA GLU A 129 15.26 -8.01 19.06
C GLU A 129 15.20 -8.37 17.58
N LEU A 130 14.18 -7.88 16.88
CA LEU A 130 14.02 -8.09 15.44
C LEU A 130 15.21 -7.52 14.66
N LEU A 131 15.66 -6.31 15.01
CA LEU A 131 16.81 -5.68 14.37
C LEU A 131 18.10 -6.49 14.60
N SER A 132 18.33 -6.95 15.83
CA SER A 132 19.47 -7.81 16.14
C SER A 132 19.46 -9.10 15.31
N ILE A 133 18.31 -9.77 15.20
CA ILE A 133 18.16 -11.00 14.40
C ILE A 133 18.44 -10.72 12.92
N VAL A 134 17.84 -9.68 12.35
CA VAL A 134 18.02 -9.32 10.94
C VAL A 134 19.48 -8.97 10.67
N GLU A 135 20.11 -8.12 11.47
CA GLU A 135 21.53 -7.77 11.32
C GLU A 135 22.45 -8.97 11.41
N ASN A 136 22.18 -9.90 12.33
CA ASN A 136 22.98 -11.11 12.50
C ASN A 136 22.89 -12.02 11.27
N VAL A 137 21.71 -12.13 10.63
CA VAL A 137 21.56 -12.89 9.39
C VAL A 137 22.35 -12.23 8.25
N PHE A 138 22.27 -10.90 8.12
CA PHE A 138 23.05 -10.15 7.12
C PHE A 138 24.55 -10.36 7.30
N LYS A 139 25.05 -10.22 8.53
CA LYS A 139 26.47 -10.43 8.87
C LYS A 139 26.90 -11.87 8.61
N LYS A 140 26.12 -12.86 9.06
CA LYS A 140 26.46 -14.29 8.93
C LYS A 140 26.57 -14.73 7.46
N LEU A 141 25.73 -14.21 6.59
CA LEU A 141 25.70 -14.56 5.17
C LEU A 141 26.56 -13.65 4.30
N ASN A 142 27.21 -12.62 4.88
CA ASN A 142 27.77 -11.49 4.15
C ASN A 142 26.79 -10.94 3.10
N ALA A 143 25.52 -10.87 3.49
CA ALA A 143 24.44 -10.61 2.56
C ALA A 143 24.27 -9.11 2.30
N THR A 144 23.86 -8.78 1.08
CA THR A 144 23.62 -7.42 0.63
C THR A 144 22.31 -7.35 -0.14
N ILE A 145 21.54 -6.29 0.13
CA ILE A 145 20.40 -5.86 -0.68
C ILE A 145 20.71 -4.41 -1.09
N PRO A 146 21.07 -4.14 -2.36
CA PRO A 146 21.44 -2.80 -2.78
C PRO A 146 20.32 -1.79 -2.47
N GLY A 147 20.64 -0.75 -1.69
CA GLY A 147 19.68 0.30 -1.33
C GLY A 147 18.64 -0.06 -0.26
N ILE A 148 18.77 -1.21 0.41
CA ILE A 148 17.88 -1.61 1.52
C ILE A 148 18.72 -1.99 2.75
N SER A 149 18.42 -1.35 3.88
CA SER A 149 19.07 -1.65 5.15
C SER A 149 18.29 -2.70 5.96
N PRO A 150 18.95 -3.40 6.91
CA PRO A 150 18.26 -4.23 7.90
C PRO A 150 17.10 -3.51 8.59
N LYS A 151 17.27 -2.22 8.89
CA LYS A 151 16.25 -1.39 9.52
C LYS A 151 15.00 -1.22 8.66
N ASP A 152 15.13 -1.12 7.35
CA ASP A 152 13.98 -1.00 6.45
C ASP A 152 13.11 -2.26 6.46
N ILE A 153 13.74 -3.44 6.55
CA ILE A 153 13.05 -4.73 6.70
C ILE A 153 12.28 -4.76 8.03
N VAL A 154 12.94 -4.41 9.14
CA VAL A 154 12.30 -4.37 10.46
C VAL A 154 11.14 -3.39 10.47
N ASN A 155 11.32 -2.20 9.88
CA ASN A 155 10.25 -1.22 9.75
C ASN A 155 9.02 -1.81 9.03
N ALA A 156 9.23 -2.58 7.96
CA ALA A 156 8.13 -3.22 7.22
C ALA A 156 7.39 -4.22 8.12
N ILE A 157 8.13 -5.04 8.85
CA ILE A 157 7.58 -6.01 9.80
C ILE A 157 6.79 -5.30 10.90
N ILE A 158 7.36 -4.29 11.54
CA ILE A 158 6.71 -3.52 12.61
C ILE A 158 5.46 -2.83 12.09
N LYS A 159 5.50 -2.22 10.91
CA LYS A 159 4.34 -1.54 10.31
C LYS A 159 3.20 -2.52 9.94
N ALA A 160 3.53 -3.75 9.55
CA ALA A 160 2.54 -4.79 9.36
C ALA A 160 1.95 -5.18 10.72
N SER A 161 2.83 -5.50 11.67
CA SER A 161 2.45 -6.00 12.98
C SER A 161 1.68 -5.00 13.82
N SER A 162 1.95 -3.70 13.67
CA SER A 162 1.28 -2.64 14.42
C SER A 162 -0.23 -2.66 14.16
N LYS A 163 -0.72 -3.16 13.02
CA LYS A 163 -2.15 -3.27 12.72
C LYS A 163 -2.93 -4.13 13.72
N ILE A 164 -2.27 -4.95 14.54
CA ILE A 164 -2.93 -5.73 15.59
C ILE A 164 -3.73 -4.87 16.57
N HIS A 165 -3.28 -3.64 16.86
CA HIS A 165 -3.99 -2.74 17.78
C HIS A 165 -5.35 -2.26 17.23
N LEU A 166 -5.60 -2.44 15.93
CA LEU A 166 -6.90 -2.13 15.32
C LEU A 166 -7.97 -3.14 15.75
N LEU A 167 -7.57 -4.35 16.18
CA LEU A 167 -8.49 -5.34 16.74
C LEU A 167 -9.13 -4.84 18.05
N ASP A 168 -8.40 -4.04 18.84
CA ASP A 168 -8.94 -3.38 20.05
C ASP A 168 -10.11 -2.43 19.74
N LEU A 169 -10.26 -2.02 18.48
CA LEU A 169 -11.37 -1.19 18.00
C LEU A 169 -12.59 -2.03 17.57
N GLY A 170 -12.55 -3.34 17.76
CA GLY A 170 -13.61 -4.27 17.34
C GLY A 170 -13.58 -4.61 15.84
N LEU A 171 -12.44 -4.42 15.20
CA LEU A 171 -12.22 -4.81 13.80
C LEU A 171 -11.74 -6.26 13.73
N THR A 172 -12.10 -6.97 12.66
CA THR A 172 -11.51 -8.28 12.36
C THR A 172 -10.11 -8.10 11.76
N GLU A 173 -9.32 -9.17 11.71
CA GLU A 173 -7.99 -9.15 11.06
C GLU A 173 -8.09 -8.73 9.59
N ASP A 174 -9.10 -9.21 8.87
CA ASP A 174 -9.33 -8.85 7.47
C ASP A 174 -9.72 -7.38 7.31
N GLU A 175 -10.57 -6.85 8.19
CA GLU A 175 -10.92 -5.44 8.19
C GLU A 175 -9.72 -4.54 8.51
N ALA A 176 -8.95 -4.89 9.54
CA ALA A 176 -7.75 -4.17 9.96
C ALA A 176 -6.67 -4.12 8.86
N ASN A 177 -6.55 -5.19 8.07
CA ASN A 177 -5.65 -5.23 6.93
C ASN A 177 -5.94 -4.17 5.87
N ASN A 178 -7.22 -3.85 5.70
CA ASN A 178 -7.72 -2.89 4.72
C ASN A 178 -7.71 -1.45 5.26
N ILE A 179 -6.98 -1.20 6.35
CA ILE A 179 -6.81 0.13 6.95
C ILE A 179 -5.36 0.55 6.83
N ILE A 180 -5.16 1.81 6.44
CA ILE A 180 -3.87 2.48 6.40
C ILE A 180 -3.96 3.72 7.28
N GLU A 181 -3.07 3.78 8.28
CA GLU A 181 -2.93 4.92 9.18
C GLU A 181 -1.90 5.90 8.62
N LEU A 182 -2.25 7.18 8.58
CA LEU A 182 -1.36 8.24 8.14
C LEU A 182 -0.99 9.13 9.32
N LEU A 183 0.31 9.24 9.61
CA LEU A 183 0.95 10.14 10.60
C LEU A 183 0.60 9.89 12.07
N LYS A 184 -0.61 9.45 12.38
CA LYS A 184 -1.10 9.18 13.74
C LYS A 184 -1.94 7.89 13.77
N PRO A 185 -1.99 7.20 14.92
CA PRO A 185 -2.82 6.02 15.09
C PRO A 185 -4.31 6.29 14.87
N ALA A 186 -5.07 5.25 14.51
CA ALA A 186 -6.47 5.29 14.17
C ALA A 186 -7.30 5.93 15.27
N LYS A 187 -7.00 5.65 16.56
CA LYS A 187 -7.67 6.28 17.71
C LYS A 187 -7.63 7.81 17.65
N TYR A 188 -6.49 8.40 17.28
CA TYR A 188 -6.38 9.86 17.11
C TYR A 188 -7.26 10.35 15.96
N THR A 189 -7.16 9.71 14.78
CA THR A 189 -7.93 10.12 13.61
C THR A 189 -9.44 9.98 13.82
N LEU A 190 -9.90 8.87 14.39
CA LEU A 190 -11.31 8.59 14.68
C LEU A 190 -11.90 9.62 15.67
N LEU A 191 -11.13 10.14 16.61
CA LEU A 191 -11.61 11.19 17.52
C LEU A 191 -11.74 12.57 16.85
N ASN A 192 -10.95 12.82 15.81
CA ASN A 192 -10.74 14.17 15.28
C ASN A 192 -11.30 14.40 13.86
N ALA A 193 -11.53 13.36 13.07
CA ALA A 193 -11.84 13.50 11.64
C ALA A 193 -13.28 13.92 11.38
N ASN A 194 -13.52 14.98 10.62
CA ASN A 194 -14.89 15.44 10.27
C ASN A 194 -15.23 15.27 8.79
N TYR A 195 -14.24 14.96 7.96
CA TYR A 195 -14.40 14.81 6.52
C TYR A 195 -14.20 13.38 6.09
N ILE A 196 -14.94 13.00 5.05
CA ILE A 196 -14.74 11.74 4.33
C ILE A 196 -14.38 12.03 2.88
N LEU A 197 -13.22 11.55 2.43
CA LEU A 197 -12.73 11.76 1.07
C LEU A 197 -12.91 10.48 0.24
N LEU A 198 -13.67 10.57 -0.85
CA LEU A 198 -14.03 9.43 -1.69
C LEU A 198 -13.46 9.58 -3.10
N PRO A 199 -12.85 8.54 -3.70
CA PRO A 199 -12.20 8.66 -4.99
C PRO A 199 -13.22 8.54 -6.14
N TYR A 200 -13.15 9.43 -7.13
CA TYR A 200 -14.02 9.39 -8.30
C TYR A 200 -13.98 8.05 -9.05
N CYS A 201 -12.84 7.34 -9.01
CA CYS A 201 -12.64 6.07 -9.70
C CYS A 201 -13.54 4.95 -9.17
N ALA A 202 -14.20 5.16 -8.02
CA ALA A 202 -15.19 4.24 -7.48
C ALA A 202 -16.64 4.56 -7.88
N LYS A 203 -16.87 5.62 -8.67
CA LYS A 203 -18.17 5.85 -9.30
C LYS A 203 -18.31 4.95 -10.55
N PRO A 204 -19.51 4.76 -11.07
CA PRO A 204 -19.71 4.22 -12.42
C PRO A 204 -19.08 5.10 -13.51
N LEU A 205 -18.79 4.52 -14.68
CA LEU A 205 -18.19 5.25 -15.82
C LEU A 205 -19.17 6.23 -16.46
N ASP A 206 -20.44 5.86 -16.50
CA ASP A 206 -21.58 6.62 -17.01
C ASP A 206 -22.14 7.64 -16.00
N CYS A 207 -21.54 7.75 -14.81
CA CYS A 207 -21.98 8.69 -13.79
C CYS A 207 -21.69 10.14 -14.21
N SER A 208 -22.72 10.95 -14.42
CA SER A 208 -22.58 12.38 -14.76
C SER A 208 -21.85 13.20 -13.69
N TYR A 209 -21.82 12.70 -12.45
CA TYR A 209 -21.13 13.31 -11.31
C TYR A 209 -19.78 12.64 -11.02
N ARG A 210 -19.22 11.87 -11.97
CA ARG A 210 -17.93 11.18 -11.79
C ARG A 210 -16.82 12.18 -11.43
N TYR A 211 -16.71 13.24 -12.21
CA TYR A 211 -15.68 14.28 -12.06
C TYR A 211 -16.16 15.53 -11.33
N ASP A 212 -17.27 15.41 -10.60
CA ASP A 212 -17.78 16.47 -9.74
C ASP A 212 -17.43 16.16 -8.28
N THR A 213 -17.06 17.21 -7.54
CA THR A 213 -16.81 17.15 -6.10
C THR A 213 -18.08 16.82 -5.30
N VAL A 214 -19.25 17.12 -5.88
CA VAL A 214 -20.58 16.91 -5.29
C VAL A 214 -21.19 15.60 -5.80
N CYS A 215 -22.02 14.98 -4.96
CA CYS A 215 -22.86 13.84 -5.33
C CYS A 215 -24.33 14.18 -5.09
N MET A 216 -25.16 14.03 -6.13
CA MET A 216 -26.61 14.23 -6.03
C MET A 216 -27.37 13.12 -5.28
N LYS A 217 -26.68 12.06 -4.84
CA LYS A 217 -27.28 10.95 -4.07
C LYS A 217 -28.46 10.30 -4.80
N CYS A 218 -28.30 10.06 -6.11
CA CYS A 218 -29.36 9.57 -7.00
C CYS A 218 -29.80 8.12 -6.75
N GLY A 219 -29.10 7.36 -5.89
CA GLY A 219 -29.39 5.95 -5.62
C GLY A 219 -28.73 4.95 -6.56
N ALA A 220 -28.05 5.41 -7.63
CA ALA A 220 -27.51 4.53 -8.68
C ALA A 220 -26.18 3.83 -8.34
N CYS A 221 -25.53 4.18 -7.22
CA CYS A 221 -24.26 3.57 -6.82
C CYS A 221 -23.99 3.71 -5.31
N ASP A 222 -22.95 3.01 -4.84
CA ASP A 222 -22.49 2.96 -3.44
C ASP A 222 -22.25 4.35 -2.82
N PHE A 223 -21.91 5.35 -3.63
CA PHE A 223 -21.72 6.72 -3.15
C PHE A 223 -22.96 7.27 -2.46
N THR A 224 -24.17 6.91 -2.91
CA THR A 224 -25.40 7.36 -2.28
C THR A 224 -25.50 6.85 -0.85
N LEU A 225 -25.23 5.56 -0.64
CA LEU A 225 -25.24 4.93 0.68
C LEU A 225 -24.23 5.59 1.61
N ILE A 226 -23.00 5.79 1.13
CA ILE A 226 -21.92 6.39 1.92
C ILE A 226 -22.22 7.85 2.26
N HIS A 227 -22.71 8.66 1.31
CA HIS A 227 -23.03 10.06 1.56
C HIS A 227 -24.15 10.22 2.58
N LEU A 228 -25.19 9.37 2.51
CA LEU A 228 -26.28 9.37 3.47
C LEU A 228 -25.81 8.92 4.86
N ALA A 229 -25.00 7.86 4.93
CA ALA A 229 -24.43 7.37 6.20
C ALA A 229 -23.50 8.43 6.83
N ALA A 230 -22.59 9.01 6.06
CA ALA A 230 -21.68 10.05 6.49
C ALA A 230 -22.44 11.27 7.06
N GLY A 231 -23.45 11.76 6.32
CA GLY A 231 -24.26 12.89 6.77
C GLY A 231 -25.00 12.61 8.08
N LYS A 232 -25.60 11.42 8.23
CA LYS A 232 -26.27 11.00 9.48
C LYS A 232 -25.30 10.92 10.66
N LEU A 233 -24.05 10.59 10.42
CA LEU A 233 -22.99 10.47 11.44
C LEU A 233 -22.18 11.77 11.63
N GLY A 234 -22.58 12.87 10.99
CA GLY A 234 -21.96 14.19 11.15
C GLY A 234 -20.68 14.40 10.34
N PHE A 235 -20.40 13.57 9.34
CA PHE A 235 -19.27 13.72 8.43
C PHE A 235 -19.64 14.47 7.15
N LYS A 236 -18.66 15.18 6.59
CA LYS A 236 -18.79 15.93 5.33
C LYS A 236 -18.11 15.16 4.20
N PRO A 237 -18.86 14.53 3.28
CA PRO A 237 -18.28 13.82 2.15
C PRO A 237 -17.80 14.77 1.05
N ILE A 238 -16.62 14.48 0.49
CA ILE A 238 -16.04 15.17 -0.66
C ILE A 238 -15.58 14.12 -1.67
N THR A 239 -15.96 14.29 -2.94
CA THR A 239 -15.42 13.47 -4.03
C THR A 239 -14.08 14.06 -4.49
N ILE A 240 -13.02 13.25 -4.45
CA ILE A 240 -11.69 13.55 -4.98
C ILE A 240 -11.66 13.12 -6.45
N VAL A 241 -11.33 14.03 -7.37
CA VAL A 241 -11.51 13.84 -8.83
C VAL A 241 -10.19 13.62 -9.58
N ASN A 242 -9.07 13.90 -8.93
CA ASN A 242 -7.71 13.58 -9.36
C ASN A 242 -6.75 13.83 -8.19
N TYR A 243 -5.46 13.57 -8.40
CA TYR A 243 -4.42 13.73 -7.38
C TYR A 243 -4.21 15.21 -6.98
N GLU A 244 -4.14 16.15 -7.94
CA GLU A 244 -3.97 17.57 -7.61
C GLU A 244 -5.13 18.11 -6.75
N HIS A 245 -6.36 17.64 -7.00
CA HIS A 245 -7.52 17.96 -6.17
C HIS A 245 -7.39 17.39 -4.76
N LEU A 246 -6.81 16.20 -4.59
CA LEU A 246 -6.53 15.61 -3.28
C LEU A 246 -5.58 16.50 -2.48
N GLU A 247 -4.44 16.86 -3.07
CA GLU A 247 -3.43 17.69 -2.40
C GLU A 247 -4.01 19.04 -1.98
N LYS A 248 -4.68 19.75 -2.91
CA LYS A 248 -5.35 21.03 -2.63
C LYS A 248 -6.41 20.88 -1.55
N THR A 249 -7.19 19.79 -1.57
CA THR A 249 -8.22 19.55 -0.56
C THR A 249 -7.61 19.33 0.81
N LEU A 250 -6.60 18.48 0.94
CA LEU A 250 -5.97 18.18 2.22
C LEU A 250 -5.23 19.41 2.79
N ALA A 251 -4.51 20.17 1.96
CA ALA A 251 -3.89 21.43 2.36
C ALA A 251 -4.95 22.41 2.88
N ARG A 252 -6.05 22.60 2.15
CA ARG A 252 -7.15 23.47 2.58
C ARG A 252 -7.78 23.00 3.90
N LEU A 253 -7.99 21.69 4.09
CA LEU A 253 -8.56 21.17 5.34
C LEU A 253 -7.63 21.46 6.52
N ARG A 254 -6.32 21.22 6.35
CA ARG A 254 -5.30 21.54 7.36
C ARG A 254 -5.29 23.04 7.68
N ASP A 255 -5.26 23.89 6.66
CA ASP A 255 -5.17 25.35 6.82
C ASP A 255 -6.44 25.92 7.49
N ASN A 256 -7.59 25.24 7.31
CA ASN A 256 -8.84 25.53 8.03
C ASN A 256 -8.90 24.96 9.46
N GLY A 257 -7.82 24.34 9.94
CA GLY A 257 -7.71 23.81 11.31
C GLY A 257 -8.30 22.42 11.52
N GLU A 258 -8.63 21.67 10.46
CA GLU A 258 -9.01 20.26 10.61
C GLU A 258 -7.82 19.44 11.11
N LYS A 259 -8.10 18.54 12.04
CA LYS A 259 -7.06 17.75 12.72
C LYS A 259 -6.83 16.38 12.10
N ALA A 260 -7.83 15.85 11.40
CA ALA A 260 -7.73 14.58 10.71
C ALA A 260 -8.83 14.41 9.63
N TRP A 261 -8.71 13.37 8.81
CA TRP A 261 -9.72 12.97 7.81
C TRP A 261 -9.84 11.44 7.70
N ILE A 262 -10.96 10.95 7.17
CA ILE A 262 -11.14 9.56 6.77
C ILE A 262 -11.28 9.52 5.24
N GLY A 263 -10.80 8.49 4.57
CA GLY A 263 -11.09 8.38 3.14
C GLY A 263 -10.75 7.03 2.54
N CYS A 264 -10.76 6.96 1.21
CA CYS A 264 -10.51 5.73 0.48
C CYS A 264 -9.54 5.94 -0.69
N CYS A 265 -8.61 5.01 -0.86
CA CYS A 265 -7.78 4.88 -2.07
C CYS A 265 -7.31 3.43 -2.23
N CYS A 266 -6.68 3.09 -3.34
CA CYS A 266 -6.02 1.79 -3.47
C CYS A 266 -4.63 1.81 -2.82
N GLU A 267 -4.10 0.63 -2.49
CA GLU A 267 -2.78 0.50 -1.89
C GLU A 267 -1.67 1.02 -2.81
N ALA A 268 -1.75 0.73 -4.11
CA ALA A 268 -0.80 1.24 -5.10
C ALA A 268 -0.77 2.78 -5.19
N PHE A 269 -1.93 3.44 -5.03
CA PHE A 269 -1.98 4.90 -4.97
C PHE A 269 -1.28 5.43 -3.71
N TYR A 270 -1.53 4.78 -2.56
CA TYR A 270 -0.85 5.12 -1.32
C TYR A 270 0.67 4.92 -1.42
N GLU A 271 1.12 3.77 -1.93
CA GLU A 271 2.55 3.45 -2.09
C GLU A 271 3.29 4.50 -2.95
N LYS A 272 2.65 5.02 -4.00
CA LYS A 272 3.25 6.04 -4.88
C LYS A 272 3.29 7.44 -4.26
N HIS A 273 2.31 7.77 -3.43
CA HIS A 273 2.10 9.13 -2.88
C HIS A 273 2.36 9.22 -1.38
N PHE A 274 2.99 8.21 -0.79
CA PHE A 274 3.28 8.14 0.64
C PHE A 274 3.99 9.39 1.16
N GLU A 275 5.09 9.79 0.50
CA GLU A 275 5.87 10.99 0.86
C GLU A 275 5.05 12.28 0.74
N ASP A 276 4.06 12.32 -0.16
CA ASP A 276 3.22 13.48 -0.36
C ASP A 276 2.24 13.65 0.80
N PHE A 277 1.68 12.54 1.31
CA PHE A 277 0.88 12.57 2.55
C PHE A 277 1.72 13.02 3.75
N GLU A 278 2.99 12.62 3.84
CA GLU A 278 3.90 13.08 4.88
C GLU A 278 4.17 14.59 4.78
N LYS A 279 4.43 15.11 3.58
CA LYS A 279 4.64 16.54 3.33
C LYS A 279 3.41 17.39 3.66
N ILE A 280 2.22 16.89 3.34
CA ILE A 280 0.95 17.59 3.65
C ILE A 280 0.76 17.69 5.17
N GLY A 281 1.12 16.66 5.92
CA GLY A 281 1.16 16.70 7.39
C GLY A 281 -0.22 16.62 8.07
N LEU A 282 -1.28 16.24 7.36
CA LEU A 282 -2.63 16.09 7.91
C LEU A 282 -2.95 14.61 8.21
N PRO A 283 -3.11 14.22 9.49
CA PRO A 283 -3.42 12.84 9.87
C PRO A 283 -4.66 12.29 9.17
N GLY A 284 -4.60 11.02 8.79
CA GLY A 284 -5.63 10.38 7.98
C GLY A 284 -5.81 8.92 8.31
N LEU A 285 -7.00 8.39 8.01
CA LEU A 285 -7.31 6.97 8.07
C LEU A 285 -7.94 6.55 6.74
N ILE A 286 -7.22 5.73 5.99
CA ILE A 286 -7.64 5.26 4.69
C ILE A 286 -8.21 3.86 4.81
N VAL A 287 -9.40 3.65 4.24
CA VAL A 287 -9.97 2.34 3.96
C VAL A 287 -9.66 1.99 2.51
N THR A 288 -8.95 0.88 2.28
CA THR A 288 -8.55 0.49 0.93
C THR A 288 -9.76 0.15 0.05
N VAL A 289 -9.66 0.44 -1.24
CA VAL A 289 -10.64 0.01 -2.25
C VAL A 289 -10.22 -1.33 -2.88
N GLU A 290 -11.20 -2.07 -3.38
CA GLU A 290 -11.02 -3.33 -4.11
C GLU A 290 -11.05 -3.13 -5.63
N GLY A 291 -10.64 -4.16 -6.38
CA GLY A 291 -10.77 -4.20 -7.83
C GLY A 291 -9.51 -3.72 -8.58
N LEU A 292 -9.58 -3.78 -9.91
CA LEU A 292 -8.49 -3.38 -10.80
C LEU A 292 -8.21 -1.88 -10.63
N THR A 293 -6.99 -1.57 -10.19
CA THR A 293 -6.52 -0.21 -10.03
C THR A 293 -5.91 0.31 -11.33
N CYS A 294 -5.79 1.63 -11.42
CA CYS A 294 -5.12 2.25 -12.57
C CYS A 294 -3.65 1.83 -12.70
N TYR A 295 -3.06 1.35 -11.61
CA TYR A 295 -1.70 0.81 -11.57
C TYR A 295 -1.66 -0.61 -12.13
N ASP A 296 -2.60 -1.47 -11.75
CA ASP A 296 -2.70 -2.85 -12.27
C ASP A 296 -2.87 -2.87 -13.80
N LEU A 297 -3.49 -1.82 -14.35
CA LEU A 297 -3.76 -1.68 -15.79
C LEU A 297 -2.72 -0.82 -16.52
N GLY A 298 -1.72 -0.25 -15.84
CA GLY A 298 -0.73 0.66 -16.45
C GLY A 298 -1.34 1.98 -16.98
N LEU A 299 -2.53 2.37 -16.52
CA LEU A 299 -3.29 3.54 -16.95
C LEU A 299 -3.13 4.75 -16.01
N GLU A 300 -2.02 4.82 -15.29
CA GLU A 300 -1.73 5.82 -14.26
C GLU A 300 -1.88 7.27 -14.74
N LYS A 301 -1.47 7.54 -15.99
CA LYS A 301 -1.56 8.88 -16.60
C LYS A 301 -3.01 9.31 -16.80
N LEU A 302 -3.87 8.38 -17.18
CA LEU A 302 -5.31 8.64 -17.30
C LEU A 302 -5.91 8.87 -15.91
N ALA A 303 -5.45 8.17 -14.87
CA ALA A 303 -5.92 8.42 -13.51
C ALA A 303 -5.50 9.80 -12.98
N TYR A 304 -4.24 10.18 -13.22
CA TYR A 304 -3.73 11.50 -12.84
C TYR A 304 -4.52 12.64 -13.52
N GLU A 305 -4.89 12.45 -14.78
CA GLU A 305 -5.67 13.41 -15.57
C GLU A 305 -7.19 13.37 -15.29
N GLY A 306 -7.68 12.49 -14.40
CA GLY A 306 -9.12 12.32 -14.18
C GLY A 306 -9.85 11.76 -15.41
N LYS A 307 -9.22 10.83 -16.13
CA LYS A 307 -9.75 10.14 -17.32
C LYS A 307 -9.72 8.61 -17.18
N TYR A 308 -9.46 8.10 -15.99
CA TYR A 308 -9.38 6.67 -15.74
C TYR A 308 -10.76 6.02 -15.72
N GLU A 309 -10.90 4.98 -16.54
CA GLU A 309 -12.12 4.20 -16.74
C GLU A 309 -12.11 2.84 -16.05
N GLY A 310 -11.39 2.69 -14.93
CA GLY A 310 -11.57 1.52 -14.07
C GLY A 310 -12.63 1.72 -13.01
N LEU A 311 -13.10 0.59 -12.49
CA LEU A 311 -14.10 0.49 -11.42
C LEU A 311 -13.42 -0.08 -10.18
N SER A 312 -12.87 0.81 -9.35
CA SER A 312 -12.50 0.42 -7.98
C SER A 312 -13.77 0.32 -7.13
N LYS A 313 -13.88 -0.68 -6.27
CA LYS A 313 -15.05 -0.86 -5.41
C LYS A 313 -14.75 -0.38 -4.00
N ILE A 314 -15.62 0.47 -3.44
CA ILE A 314 -15.50 0.89 -2.05
C ILE A 314 -15.99 -0.24 -1.14
N ARG A 315 -15.25 -0.50 -0.06
CA ARG A 315 -15.68 -1.39 1.03
C ARG A 315 -16.74 -0.71 1.89
N VAL A 316 -17.97 -0.62 1.39
CA VAL A 316 -19.07 0.14 2.02
C VAL A 316 -19.30 -0.28 3.48
N GLU A 317 -19.28 -1.57 3.76
CA GLU A 317 -19.50 -2.12 5.11
C GLU A 317 -18.42 -1.67 6.09
N LEU A 318 -17.15 -1.88 5.73
CA LEU A 318 -16.00 -1.48 6.55
C LEU A 318 -15.96 0.04 6.75
N LEU A 319 -16.14 0.82 5.68
CA LEU A 319 -16.15 2.28 5.77
C LEU A 319 -17.28 2.77 6.70
N THR A 320 -18.48 2.19 6.57
CA THR A 320 -19.61 2.51 7.44
C THR A 320 -19.31 2.14 8.90
N LYS A 321 -18.67 1.00 9.15
CA LYS A 321 -18.25 0.57 10.49
C LYS A 321 -17.26 1.59 11.09
N ILE A 322 -16.27 2.03 10.31
CA ILE A 322 -15.29 3.04 10.73
C ILE A 322 -15.95 4.38 11.09
N LEU A 323 -16.91 4.85 10.29
CA LEU A 323 -17.64 6.09 10.60
C LEU A 323 -18.46 5.96 11.90
N LYS A 324 -19.11 4.81 12.12
CA LYS A 324 -19.84 4.53 13.37
C LYS A 324 -18.92 4.48 14.58
N LEU A 325 -17.74 3.85 14.45
CA LEU A 325 -16.73 3.82 15.51
C LEU A 325 -16.28 5.25 15.86
N SER A 326 -15.99 6.07 14.85
CA SER A 326 -15.59 7.46 15.06
C SER A 326 -16.67 8.29 15.76
N GLU A 327 -17.94 8.19 15.34
CA GLU A 327 -19.06 8.88 16.02
C GLU A 327 -19.20 8.44 17.48
N SER A 328 -19.17 7.13 17.75
CA SER A 328 -19.26 6.57 19.09
C SER A 328 -18.12 7.06 19.99
N MET A 329 -16.88 7.06 19.50
CA MET A 329 -15.71 7.54 20.24
C MET A 329 -15.81 9.04 20.57
N LYS A 330 -16.27 9.85 19.62
CA LYS A 330 -16.49 11.30 19.83
C LYS A 330 -17.58 11.55 20.87
N ARG A 331 -18.67 10.78 20.85
CA ARG A 331 -19.77 10.90 21.81
C ARG A 331 -19.31 10.57 23.23
N THR A 332 -18.61 9.45 23.40
CA THR A 332 -18.05 9.02 24.70
C THR A 332 -17.07 10.06 25.24
N SER A 333 -16.16 10.56 24.40
CA SER A 333 -15.20 11.59 24.79
C SER A 333 -15.90 12.87 25.28
N LYS A 334 -16.90 13.36 24.54
CA LYS A 334 -17.69 14.53 24.95
C LYS A 334 -18.38 14.32 26.31
N GLN A 335 -18.99 13.16 26.54
CA GLN A 335 -19.63 12.82 27.82
C GLN A 335 -18.63 12.78 28.99
N THR A 336 -17.39 12.33 28.77
CA THR A 336 -16.35 12.34 29.81
C THR A 336 -15.89 13.76 30.16
N TYR A 337 -15.92 14.71 29.21
CA TYR A 337 -15.65 16.12 29.48
C TYR A 337 -16.82 16.85 30.14
N THR A 338 -18.07 16.40 29.95
CA THR A 338 -19.22 16.95 30.68
C THR A 338 -19.31 16.46 32.13
N ILE A 339 -18.63 15.36 32.48
CA ILE A 339 -18.65 14.76 33.82
C ILE A 339 -17.25 14.87 34.46
N LYS A 340 -16.91 16.05 35.02
CA LYS A 340 -15.81 16.25 36.02
C LYS A 340 -15.89 17.66 36.65
N PRO A 341 -15.55 17.84 37.94
CA PRO A 341 -16.16 17.29 39.15
C PRO A 341 -16.71 18.42 40.03
N SER A 342 -18.03 18.64 40.03
CA SER A 342 -18.70 19.42 41.08
C SER A 342 -19.51 18.45 41.93
N THR A 343 -18.93 17.97 43.04
CA THR A 343 -19.55 17.63 44.35
C THR A 343 -18.63 16.66 45.11
N ILE A 344 -17.46 17.12 45.57
CA ILE A 344 -16.86 16.65 46.84
C ILE A 344 -16.25 17.89 47.51
N LYS A 345 -17.11 18.73 48.09
CA LYS A 345 -16.68 19.76 49.05
C LYS A 345 -17.85 20.17 49.94
N SER A 346 -18.36 19.23 50.72
CA SER A 346 -19.12 19.51 51.96
C SER A 346 -19.54 18.19 52.63
N ALA A 347 -18.64 17.64 53.43
CA ALA A 347 -19.02 16.79 54.56
C ALA A 347 -17.90 16.86 55.62
N LEU A 348 -18.04 17.87 56.50
CA LEU A 348 -17.74 17.90 57.95
C LEU A 348 -16.35 17.39 58.41
N GLN A 349 -15.45 18.12 59.11
CA GLN A 349 -15.63 19.17 60.12
C GLN A 349 -16.89 19.01 60.98
N ALA A 350 -16.85 18.01 61.85
CA ALA A 350 -17.38 18.02 63.22
C ALA A 350 -16.60 16.97 64.03
#